data_AF-A0A5K1GUX9-F1
#
_entry.id   AF-A0A5K1GUX9-F1
#
_cell.length_a   1.000
_cell.length_b   1.000
_cell.length_c   1.000
_cell.angle_alpha   90.00
_cell.angle_beta   90.00
_cell.angle_gamma   90.00
#
_symmetry.space_group_name_H-M   'P 1'
#
loop_
_entity.id
_entity.type
_entity.pdbx_description
1 polymer ?
#
loop_
_entity_poly.entity_id
_entity_poly.type
_entity_poly.pdbx_seq_one_letter_code
_entity_poly.pdbx_strand_id
1 'polypeptide(L)' 'MARALPHVMATFLVVLLVVAFATTASASYLTVYEGPGCQQPAEKYYECGCHNIEYYGGYEYYYEGEPAFFY' A
#
# COMPACT_ATOMS: atom_id res chain seq x y z
N MET A 1 29.55 -23.49 -27.11
CA MET A 1 28.52 -23.00 -26.16
C MET A 1 28.84 -21.57 -25.70
N ALA A 2 28.83 -20.58 -26.62
CA ALA A 2 29.37 -19.23 -26.34
C ALA A 2 28.41 -18.05 -26.59
N ARG A 3 27.14 -18.32 -26.94
CA ARG A 3 26.12 -17.28 -27.20
C ARG A 3 25.23 -16.93 -25.99
N ALA A 4 25.37 -17.66 -24.88
CA ALA A 4 24.54 -17.48 -23.69
C ALA A 4 24.98 -16.28 -22.82
N LEU A 5 26.28 -15.95 -22.80
CA LEU A 5 26.85 -14.89 -21.96
C LEU A 5 26.23 -13.48 -22.18
N PRO A 6 26.02 -12.99 -23.42
CA PRO A 6 25.42 -11.67 -23.62
C PRO A 6 23.93 -11.63 -23.27
N HIS A 7 23.20 -12.74 -23.46
CA HIS A 7 21.78 -12.83 -23.10
C HIS A 7 21.59 -12.81 -21.58
N VAL A 8 22.43 -13.54 -20.85
CA VAL A 8 22.42 -13.56 -19.39
C VAL A 8 22.72 -12.16 -18.83
N MET A 9 23.75 -11.48 -19.34
CA MET A 9 24.06 -10.10 -18.97
C MET A 9 22.91 -9.13 -19.26
N ALA A 10 22.29 -9.23 -20.44
CA ALA A 10 21.15 -8.40 -20.79
C ALA A 10 19.95 -8.63 -19.86
N THR A 11 19.62 -9.88 -19.56
CA THR A 11 18.53 -10.20 -18.61
C THR A 11 18.82 -9.69 -17.21
N PHE A 12 20.07 -9.76 -16.76
CA PHE A 12 20.47 -9.27 -15.44
C PHE A 12 20.31 -7.75 -15.33
N LEU A 13 20.73 -7.00 -16.38
CA LEU A 13 20.54 -5.56 -16.45
C LEU A 13 19.06 -5.15 -16.47
N VAL A 14 18.22 -5.88 -17.20
CA VAL A 14 16.76 -5.63 -17.24
C VAL A 14 16.13 -5.85 -15.87
N VAL A 15 16.50 -6.92 -15.16
CA VAL A 15 16.00 -7.20 -13.81
C VAL A 15 16.42 -6.09 -12.84
N LEU A 16 17.69 -5.66 -12.88
CA LEU A 16 18.17 -4.55 -12.04
C LEU A 16 17.43 -3.25 -12.34
N LEU A 17 17.13 -2.96 -13.61
CA LEU A 17 16.29 -1.83 -14.00
C LEU A 17 14.89 -1.95 -13.38
N VAL A 18 14.21 -3.08 -13.56
CA VAL A 18 12.86 -3.29 -13.01
C VAL A 18 12.83 -3.11 -11.50
N VAL A 19 13.84 -3.62 -10.78
CA VAL A 19 13.95 -3.44 -9.32
C VAL A 19 14.22 -1.98 -8.95
N ALA A 20 15.05 -1.26 -9.72
CA ALA A 20 15.35 0.15 -9.47
C ALA A 20 14.14 1.07 -9.69
N PHE A 21 13.21 0.68 -10.57
CA PHE A 21 11.97 1.42 -10.85
C PHE A 21 10.74 0.83 -10.15
N ALA A 22 10.90 -0.23 -9.35
CA ALA A 22 9.82 -0.78 -8.55
C ALA A 22 9.53 0.17 -7.39
N THR A 23 8.58 1.08 -7.58
CA THR A 23 8.00 1.86 -6.49
C THR A 23 7.00 0.98 -5.77
N THR A 24 7.09 0.88 -4.43
CA THR A 24 5.95 0.43 -3.63
C THR A 24 4.83 1.44 -3.84
N ALA A 25 3.71 1.03 -4.40
CA ALA A 25 2.52 1.89 -4.45
C ALA A 25 2.08 2.12 -3.00
N SER A 26 2.35 3.32 -2.48
CA SER A 26 1.71 3.79 -1.25
C SER A 26 0.25 4.04 -1.56
N ALA A 27 -0.64 3.53 -0.72
CA ALA A 27 -2.08 3.76 -0.84
C ALA A 27 -2.59 4.44 0.42
N SER A 28 -3.58 5.29 0.26
CA SER A 28 -4.26 5.92 1.39
C SER A 28 -5.04 4.87 2.17
N TYR A 29 -5.14 5.05 3.49
CA TYR A 29 -5.88 4.12 4.34
C TYR A 29 -6.52 4.81 5.53
N LEU A 30 -7.61 4.23 6.00
CA LEU A 30 -8.32 4.64 7.19
C LEU A 30 -8.09 3.60 8.29
N THR A 31 -7.71 4.06 9.48
CA THR A 31 -7.65 3.26 10.70
C THR A 31 -8.81 3.69 11.61
N VAL A 32 -9.62 2.73 12.06
CA VAL A 32 -10.77 2.96 12.95
C VAL A 32 -10.56 2.21 14.25
N TYR A 33 -10.64 2.92 15.37
CA TYR A 33 -10.33 2.39 16.70
C TYR A 33 -11.60 1.94 17.43
N GLU A 34 -11.50 0.84 18.18
CA GLU A 34 -12.61 0.26 18.96
C GLU A 34 -13.11 1.17 20.09
N GLY A 35 -12.23 2.01 20.64
CA GLY A 35 -12.53 2.90 21.76
C GLY A 35 -12.05 4.34 21.52
N PRO A 36 -12.25 5.24 22.50
CA PRO A 36 -11.92 6.65 22.34
C PRO A 36 -10.43 6.87 22.10
N GLY A 37 -10.12 7.79 21.19
CA GLY A 37 -8.75 8.12 20.79
C GLY A 37 -8.14 7.06 19.86
N CYS A 38 -6.82 7.16 19.66
CA CYS A 38 -6.09 6.39 18.64
C CYS A 38 -5.09 5.38 19.24
N GLN A 39 -5.39 4.86 20.44
CA GLN A 39 -4.48 3.95 21.19
C GLN A 39 -5.12 2.58 21.49
N GLN A 40 -6.37 2.39 21.10
CA GLN A 40 -7.11 1.15 21.30
C GLN A 40 -6.82 0.17 20.15
N PRO A 41 -7.28 -1.09 20.24
CA PRO A 41 -7.34 -1.96 19.08
C PRO A 41 -8.08 -1.27 17.92
N ALA A 42 -7.66 -1.57 16.70
CA ALA A 42 -8.14 -0.87 15.52
C ALA A 42 -8.21 -1.79 14.31
N GLU A 43 -9.09 -1.43 13.38
CA GLU A 43 -9.21 -2.02 12.07
C GLU A 43 -8.72 -1.04 11.00
N LYS A 44 -8.07 -1.58 9.97
CA LYS A 44 -7.48 -0.80 8.88
C LYS A 44 -8.19 -1.11 7.57
N TYR A 45 -8.73 -0.07 6.96
CA TYR A 45 -9.39 -0.08 5.66
C TYR A 45 -8.45 0.56 4.63
N TYR A 46 -7.94 -0.26 3.71
CA TYR A 46 -7.01 0.13 2.65
C TYR A 46 -7.52 -0.27 1.25
N GLU A 47 -8.71 -0.85 1.19
CA GLU A 47 -9.36 -1.27 -0.05
C GLU A 47 -10.09 -0.09 -0.68
N CYS A 48 -10.10 -0.04 -2.02
CA CYS A 48 -10.87 0.95 -2.75
C CYS A 48 -12.35 0.58 -2.73
N GLY A 49 -13.20 1.53 -2.32
CA GLY A 49 -14.64 1.35 -2.30
C GLY A 49 -15.27 1.95 -1.04
N CYS A 50 -16.54 1.62 -0.83
CA CYS A 50 -17.24 1.94 0.42
C CYS A 50 -17.25 0.69 1.30
N HIS A 51 -16.86 0.85 2.55
CA HIS A 51 -16.83 -0.22 3.54
C HIS A 51 -17.64 0.22 4.76
N ASN A 52 -18.41 -0.72 5.33
CA ASN A 52 -19.07 -0.46 6.60
C ASN A 52 -18.03 -0.49 7.71
N ILE A 53 -17.98 0.57 8.50
CA ILE A 53 -17.13 0.64 9.69
C ILE A 53 -17.86 0.01 10.88
N GLU A 54 -17.22 -0.95 11.55
CA GLU A 54 -17.82 -1.64 12.71
C GLU A 54 -17.61 -0.89 14.03
N TYR A 55 -16.59 -0.02 14.08
CA TYR A 55 -16.20 0.70 15.29
C TYR A 55 -16.50 2.20 15.19
N TYR A 56 -16.78 2.81 16.35
CA TYR A 56 -17.16 4.23 16.48
C TYR A 56 -16.29 5.01 17.47
N GLY A 57 -15.05 4.54 17.69
CA GLY A 57 -14.09 5.19 18.57
C GLY A 57 -13.36 6.35 17.89
N GLY A 58 -12.03 6.28 17.85
CA GLY A 58 -11.19 7.21 17.08
C GLY A 58 -11.11 6.85 15.59
N TYR A 59 -10.71 7.83 14.78
CA TYR A 59 -10.44 7.67 13.34
C TYR A 59 -9.11 8.34 13.00
N GLU A 60 -8.28 7.66 12.21
CA GLU A 60 -7.02 8.21 11.68
C GLU A 60 -6.96 7.92 10.18
N TYR A 61 -6.76 8.97 9.37
CA TYR A 61 -6.64 8.84 7.93
C TYR A 61 -5.21 9.16 7.48
N TYR A 62 -4.60 8.21 6.78
CA TYR A 62 -3.28 8.39 6.17
C TYR A 62 -3.44 8.65 4.67
N TYR A 63 -3.00 9.83 4.23
CA TYR A 63 -3.17 10.29 2.86
C TYR A 63 -1.91 10.08 2.02
N GLU A 64 -2.05 9.36 0.92
CA GLU A 64 -1.01 9.09 -0.08
C GLU A 64 -1.42 9.51 -1.50
N GLY A 65 -2.58 10.18 -1.65
CA GLY A 65 -3.03 10.74 -2.93
C GLY A 65 -4.51 10.48 -3.24
N GLU A 66 -5.12 9.51 -2.58
CA GLU A 66 -6.53 9.18 -2.72
C GLU A 66 -7.34 9.90 -1.63
N PRO A 67 -8.46 10.57 -1.94
CA PRO A 67 -9.35 11.12 -0.93
C PRO A 67 -10.30 10.03 -0.38
N ALA A 68 -10.70 10.16 0.88
CA ALA A 68 -11.75 9.36 1.49
C ALA A 68 -12.90 10.24 1.98
N PHE A 69 -14.12 9.69 1.94
CA PHE A 69 -15.35 10.35 2.38
C PHE A 69 -16.10 9.45 3.37
N PHE A 70 -16.58 10.04 4.45
CA PHE A 70 -17.47 9.37 5.40
C PHE A 70 -18.93 9.61 5.00
N TYR A 71 -19.75 8.57 5.09
CA TYR A 71 -21.16 8.56 4.71
C TYR A 71 -22.04 8.10 5.87
#